data_AF-A0A8T6DK66-F1
#
_entry.id   AF-A0A8T6DK66-F1
#
_cell.length_a   1.000
_cell.length_b   1.000
_cell.length_c   1.000
_cell.angle_alpha   90.00
_cell.angle_beta   90.00
_cell.angle_gamma   90.00
#
_symmetry.space_group_name_H-M   'P 1'
#
loop_
_entity.id
_entity.type
_entity.pdbx_description
1 polymer ?
#
loop_
_entity_poly.entity_id
_entity_poly.type
_entity_poly.pdbx_seq_one_letter_code
_entity_poly.pdbx_strand_id
1 'polypeptide(L)'
;MVAALDEFPCEMWKYRDECGCGSIHEIIVHNTDSEVNSYIRCRRIIAEQGEPLMAYDENQWATALDYHEQSAEDALALFKWLRHKSYTLIKTAARTRLGACIVSPRKQQHYAERLARHLRAPRPRAH
;
A
#
# COMPACT_ATOMS: atom_id res chain seq x y z
N MET A 1 -12.69 -1.74 -9.65
CA MET A 1 -11.99 -3.04 -9.68
C MET A 1 -12.96 -4.16 -10.05
N VAL A 2 -13.80 -4.67 -9.15
CA VAL A 2 -14.71 -5.80 -9.45
C VAL A 2 -15.57 -5.56 -10.69
N ALA A 3 -16.30 -4.43 -10.77
CA ALA A 3 -17.14 -4.11 -11.93
C ALA A 3 -16.36 -3.92 -13.25
N ALA A 4 -15.06 -3.60 -13.18
CA ALA A 4 -14.23 -3.44 -14.38
C ALA A 4 -13.69 -4.79 -14.89
N LEU A 5 -13.69 -5.84 -14.05
CA LEU A 5 -13.27 -7.18 -14.45
C LEU A 5 -14.36 -7.91 -15.24
N ASP A 6 -15.63 -7.51 -15.09
CA ASP A 6 -16.76 -8.07 -15.84
C ASP A 6 -16.65 -7.81 -17.35
N GLU A 7 -15.79 -6.89 -17.78
CA GLU A 7 -15.52 -6.57 -19.20
C GLU A 7 -14.53 -7.55 -19.86
N PHE A 8 -13.88 -8.43 -19.08
CA PHE A 8 -12.78 -9.27 -19.56
C PHE A 8 -12.97 -10.75 -19.19
N PRO A 9 -12.94 -11.69 -20.17
CA PRO A 9 -13.00 -13.13 -19.88
C PRO A 9 -11.89 -13.58 -18.94
N CYS A 10 -12.20 -14.45 -17.98
CA CYS A 10 -11.26 -14.94 -16.96
C CYS A 10 -10.01 -15.60 -17.57
N GLU A 11 -10.17 -16.24 -18.73
CA GLU A 11 -9.08 -16.88 -19.48
C GLU A 11 -8.01 -15.87 -19.91
N MET A 12 -8.40 -14.61 -20.12
CA MET A 12 -7.48 -13.54 -20.51
C MET A 12 -6.67 -13.00 -19.32
N TRP A 13 -7.08 -13.29 -18.08
CA TRP A 13 -6.50 -12.61 -16.91
C TRP A 13 -5.02 -12.95 -16.68
N LYS A 14 -4.60 -14.15 -17.06
CA LYS A 14 -3.19 -14.59 -16.95
C LYS A 14 -2.32 -14.16 -18.13
N TYR A 15 -2.89 -13.53 -19.16
CA TYR A 15 -2.11 -13.06 -20.31
C TYR A 15 -1.07 -12.02 -19.85
N ARG A 16 0.18 -12.23 -20.29
CA ARG A 16 1.28 -11.29 -20.11
C ARG A 16 1.70 -10.80 -21.48
N ASP A 17 1.81 -9.49 -21.65
CA ASP A 17 2.34 -8.93 -22.87
C ASP A 17 3.88 -8.88 -22.85
N GLU A 18 4.45 -8.61 -24.02
CA GLU A 18 5.91 -8.48 -24.19
C GLU A 18 6.46 -7.20 -23.54
N CYS A 19 5.59 -6.29 -23.08
CA CYS A 19 5.90 -5.06 -22.37
C CYS A 19 6.45 -5.32 -20.96
N GLY A 20 6.24 -6.54 -20.43
CA GLY A 20 6.63 -6.89 -19.07
C GLY A 20 5.75 -6.24 -18.01
N CYS A 21 4.65 -5.61 -18.41
CA CYS A 21 3.63 -5.19 -17.48
C CYS A 21 2.93 -6.42 -16.87
N GLY A 22 2.61 -6.36 -15.57
CA GLY A 22 1.95 -7.46 -14.87
C GLY A 22 0.61 -7.81 -15.50
N SER A 23 0.26 -9.09 -15.50
CA SER A 23 -1.04 -9.58 -15.98
C SER A 23 -2.20 -9.03 -15.14
N ILE A 24 -3.43 -9.04 -15.67
CA ILE A 24 -4.64 -8.66 -14.90
C ILE A 24 -4.71 -9.46 -13.59
N HIS A 25 -4.36 -10.74 -13.66
CA HIS A 25 -4.25 -11.65 -12.52
C HIS A 25 -3.30 -11.11 -11.44
N GLU A 26 -2.06 -10.79 -11.80
CA GLU A 26 -1.08 -10.26 -10.85
C GLU A 26 -1.49 -8.89 -10.30
N ILE A 27 -2.16 -8.07 -11.11
CA ILE A 27 -2.72 -6.77 -10.68
C ILE A 27 -3.81 -6.98 -9.62
N ILE A 28 -4.66 -8.01 -9.75
CA ILE A 28 -5.68 -8.36 -8.75
C ILE A 28 -5.02 -8.75 -7.43
N VAL A 29 -4.01 -9.63 -7.48
CA VAL A 29 -3.27 -10.08 -6.29
C VAL A 29 -2.57 -8.90 -5.62
N HIS A 30 -1.84 -8.09 -6.40
CA HIS A 30 -1.17 -6.88 -5.93
C HIS A 30 -2.12 -5.88 -5.26
N ASN A 31 -3.30 -5.63 -5.85
CA ASN A 31 -4.31 -4.74 -5.25
C ASN A 31 -4.85 -5.31 -3.93
N THR A 32 -4.94 -6.64 -3.82
CA THR A 32 -5.39 -7.31 -2.61
C THR A 32 -4.38 -7.13 -1.48
N ASP A 33 -3.09 -7.35 -1.74
CA ASP A 33 -2.03 -7.11 -0.74
C ASP A 33 -1.88 -5.63 -0.35
N SER A 34 -2.11 -4.73 -1.30
CA SER A 34 -2.18 -3.29 -1.03
C SER A 34 -3.36 -2.93 -0.10
N GLU A 35 -4.50 -3.61 -0.26
CA GLU A 35 -5.65 -3.48 0.65
C GLU A 35 -5.36 -4.08 2.03
N VAL A 36 -4.65 -5.22 2.12
CA VAL A 36 -4.19 -5.80 3.41
C VAL A 36 -3.33 -4.78 4.17
N ASN A 37 -2.34 -4.18 3.50
CA ASN A 37 -1.49 -3.15 4.08
C ASN A 37 -2.31 -1.94 4.54
N SER A 38 -3.27 -1.50 3.72
CA SER A 38 -4.18 -0.39 4.07
C SER A 38 -5.08 -0.72 5.26
N TYR A 39 -5.59 -1.95 5.34
CA TYR A 39 -6.41 -2.46 6.42
C TYR A 39 -5.66 -2.46 7.77
N ILE A 40 -4.39 -2.86 7.78
CA ILE A 40 -3.53 -2.81 8.97
C ILE A 40 -3.19 -1.36 9.34
N ARG A 41 -2.77 -0.55 8.37
CA ARG A 41 -2.44 0.87 8.59
C ARG A 41 -3.62 1.65 9.16
N CYS A 42 -4.83 1.39 8.69
CA CYS A 42 -6.05 2.01 9.22
C CYS A 42 -6.21 1.77 10.73
N ARG A 43 -5.96 0.54 11.20
CA ARG A 43 -6.03 0.21 12.63
C ARG A 43 -4.94 0.89 13.43
N ARG A 44 -3.71 0.87 12.92
CA ARG A 44 -2.57 1.53 13.58
C ARG A 44 -2.78 3.05 13.68
N ILE A 45 -3.28 3.70 12.63
CA ILE A 45 -3.62 5.14 12.69
C ILE A 45 -4.64 5.44 13.80
N ILE A 46 -5.65 4.57 13.96
CA ILE A 46 -6.72 4.78 14.94
C ILE A 46 -6.24 4.47 16.37
N ALA A 47 -5.49 3.39 16.57
CA ALA A 47 -5.15 2.85 17.89
C ALA A 47 -3.74 3.19 18.39
N GLU A 48 -2.80 3.47 17.48
CA GLU A 48 -1.36 3.68 17.73
C GLU A 48 -0.90 5.02 17.13
N GLN A 49 -1.48 6.12 17.61
CA GLN A 49 -1.17 7.44 17.07
C GLN A 49 0.30 7.81 17.26
N GLY A 50 0.94 8.33 16.20
CA GLY A 50 2.32 8.80 16.21
C GLY A 50 3.36 7.73 15.84
N GLU A 51 2.95 6.47 15.69
CA GLU A 51 3.84 5.40 15.28
C GLU A 51 4.09 5.39 13.75
N PRO A 52 5.33 5.11 13.30
CA PRO A 52 5.63 4.96 11.88
C PRO A 52 4.84 3.79 11.26
N LEU A 53 4.27 4.05 10.07
CA LEU A 53 3.66 3.01 9.25
C LEU A 53 4.75 2.25 8.50
N MET A 54 4.65 0.93 8.45
CA MET A 54 5.60 0.11 7.71
C MET A 54 5.42 0.31 6.21
N ALA A 55 6.53 0.55 5.51
CA ALA A 55 6.60 0.43 4.06
C ALA A 55 6.80 -1.04 3.67
N TYR A 56 6.46 -1.38 2.43
CA TYR A 56 6.77 -2.68 1.84
C TYR A 56 7.21 -2.45 0.38
N ASP A 57 7.97 -3.39 -0.15
CA ASP A 57 8.42 -3.39 -1.54
C ASP A 57 7.46 -4.21 -2.38
N GLU A 58 6.58 -3.51 -3.09
CA GLU A 58 5.53 -4.09 -3.93
C GLU A 58 6.09 -5.00 -5.04
N ASN A 59 7.24 -4.64 -5.62
CA ASN A 59 7.87 -5.42 -6.70
C ASN A 59 8.51 -6.70 -6.15
N GLN A 60 9.18 -6.58 -5.00
CA GLN A 60 9.74 -7.74 -4.32
C GLN A 60 8.63 -8.72 -3.92
N TRP A 61 7.50 -8.24 -3.42
CA TRP A 61 6.37 -9.10 -3.05
C TRP A 61 5.81 -9.84 -4.26
N ALA A 62 5.59 -9.14 -5.37
CA ALA A 62 5.08 -9.77 -6.59
C ALA A 62 5.96 -10.93 -7.06
N THR A 63 7.28 -10.77 -6.96
CA THR A 63 8.24 -11.79 -7.39
C THR A 63 8.40 -12.90 -6.34
N ALA A 64 8.61 -12.54 -5.08
CA ALA A 64 8.95 -13.49 -4.01
C ALA A 64 7.75 -14.34 -3.55
N LEU A 65 6.53 -13.85 -3.75
CA LEU A 65 5.29 -14.56 -3.41
C LEU A 65 4.64 -15.23 -4.63
N ASP A 66 5.29 -15.16 -5.79
CA ASP A 66 4.83 -15.75 -7.05
C ASP A 66 3.36 -15.42 -7.37
N TYR A 67 3.07 -14.12 -7.55
CA TYR A 67 1.71 -13.66 -7.79
C TYR A 67 1.03 -14.31 -9.00
N HIS A 68 1.79 -14.86 -9.95
CA HIS A 68 1.24 -15.48 -11.15
C HIS A 68 0.57 -16.84 -10.88
N GLU A 69 1.03 -17.55 -9.85
CA GLU A 69 0.51 -18.87 -9.48
C GLU A 69 -0.58 -18.82 -8.40
N GLN A 70 -0.89 -17.63 -7.88
CA GLN A 70 -1.93 -17.47 -6.86
C GLN A 70 -3.35 -17.57 -7.45
N SER A 71 -4.35 -17.58 -6.58
CA SER A 71 -5.76 -17.58 -6.96
C SER A 71 -6.30 -16.16 -7.01
N ALA A 72 -6.64 -15.67 -8.21
CA ALA A 72 -7.26 -14.36 -8.37
C ALA A 72 -8.68 -14.31 -7.76
N GLU A 73 -9.39 -15.44 -7.73
CA GLU A 73 -10.70 -15.53 -7.10
C GLU A 73 -10.61 -15.34 -5.59
N ASP A 74 -9.69 -16.05 -4.93
CA ASP A 74 -9.45 -15.92 -3.49
C ASP A 74 -8.95 -14.50 -3.14
N ALA A 75 -8.07 -13.94 -3.96
CA ALA A 75 -7.62 -12.56 -3.82
C ALA A 75 -8.81 -11.57 -3.88
N LEU A 76 -9.71 -11.70 -4.85
CA LEU A 76 -10.92 -10.88 -4.96
C LEU A 76 -11.86 -11.05 -3.76
N ALA A 77 -12.04 -12.27 -3.28
CA ALA A 77 -12.86 -12.55 -2.11
C ALA A 77 -12.28 -11.87 -0.87
N LEU A 78 -10.97 -12.00 -0.64
CA LEU A 78 -10.26 -11.35 0.46
C LEU A 78 -10.35 -9.83 0.35
N PHE A 79 -10.11 -9.25 -0.83
CA PHE A 79 -10.22 -7.80 -1.07
C PHE A 79 -11.60 -7.27 -0.67
N LYS A 80 -12.68 -7.94 -1.10
CA LYS A 80 -14.06 -7.54 -0.77
C LYS A 80 -14.27 -7.51 0.76
N TRP A 81 -13.80 -8.53 1.47
CA TRP A 81 -13.90 -8.59 2.93
C TRP A 81 -13.09 -7.49 3.62
N LEU A 82 -11.83 -7.28 3.23
CA LEU A 82 -10.98 -6.24 3.80
C LEU A 82 -11.57 -4.86 3.60
N ARG A 83 -12.02 -4.56 2.37
CA ARG A 83 -12.64 -3.28 2.03
C ARG A 83 -13.91 -3.02 2.84
N HIS A 84 -14.77 -4.03 2.99
CA HIS A 84 -15.99 -3.94 3.80
C HIS A 84 -15.67 -3.64 5.27
N LYS A 85 -14.67 -4.33 5.85
CA LYS A 85 -14.28 -4.16 7.24
C LYS A 85 -13.57 -2.82 7.48
N SER A 86 -12.71 -2.38 6.56
CA SER A 86 -12.10 -1.04 6.57
C SER A 86 -13.15 0.06 6.49
N TYR A 87 -14.11 -0.04 5.56
CA TYR A 87 -15.22 0.91 5.44
C TYR A 87 -16.04 1.01 6.72
N THR A 88 -16.43 -0.12 7.31
CA THR A 88 -17.23 -0.16 8.54
C THR A 88 -16.48 0.46 9.72
N LEU A 89 -15.18 0.16 9.84
CA LEU A 89 -14.32 0.74 10.87
C LEU A 89 -14.20 2.25 10.70
N ILE A 90 -13.85 2.72 9.50
CA ILE A 90 -13.69 4.15 9.20
C ILE A 90 -15.01 4.89 9.41
N LYS A 91 -16.14 4.37 8.94
CA LYS A 91 -17.46 4.99 9.14
C LYS A 91 -17.83 5.15 10.61
N THR A 92 -17.40 4.21 11.46
CA THR A 92 -17.63 4.26 12.90
C THR A 92 -16.63 5.19 13.59
N ALA A 93 -15.34 5.12 13.23
CA ALA A 93 -14.27 5.95 13.79
C ALA A 93 -14.36 7.43 13.37
N ALA A 94 -14.83 7.73 12.15
CA ALA A 94 -15.08 9.08 11.66
C ALA A 94 -16.13 9.83 12.47
N ARG A 95 -17.08 9.12 13.07
CA ARG A 95 -18.02 9.70 14.05
C ARG A 95 -17.33 10.11 15.35
N THR A 96 -16.12 9.62 15.62
CA THR A 96 -15.48 9.70 16.93
C THR A 96 -14.18 10.52 16.95
N ARG A 97 -13.31 10.49 15.92
CA ARG A 97 -12.07 11.31 15.77
C ARG A 97 -11.20 10.81 14.60
N LEU A 98 -11.22 11.46 13.43
CA LEU A 98 -10.24 11.26 12.35
C LEU A 98 -9.53 12.57 11.98
N GLY A 99 -9.20 13.38 12.97
CA GLY A 99 -8.62 14.72 12.79
C GLY A 99 -7.09 14.78 12.72
N ALA A 100 -6.35 13.66 12.81
CA ALA A 100 -4.89 13.74 12.90
C ALA A 100 -4.16 12.54 12.28
N CYS A 101 -3.05 12.88 11.61
CA CYS A 101 -1.91 12.03 11.25
C CYS A 101 -2.05 11.06 10.07
N ILE A 102 -1.74 11.58 8.87
CA ILE A 102 -1.07 10.80 7.83
C ILE A 102 0.31 11.44 7.61
N VAL A 103 1.35 10.89 8.25
CA VAL A 103 2.75 11.19 7.90
C VAL A 103 3.29 9.97 7.16
N SER A 104 3.44 10.09 5.85
CA SER A 104 4.06 9.04 5.03
C SER A 104 5.55 8.91 5.37
N PRO A 105 6.08 7.68 5.58
CA PRO A 105 7.50 7.43 5.83
C PRO A 105 8.43 7.99 4.74
N ARG A 106 7.96 8.17 3.50
CA ARG A 106 8.74 8.80 2.42
C ARG A 106 9.21 10.23 2.76
N LYS A 107 8.51 10.95 3.66
CA LYS A 107 8.96 12.27 4.12
C LYS A 107 9.97 12.21 5.29
N GLN A 108 10.10 11.09 5.99
CA GLN A 108 11.06 10.93 7.09
C GLN A 108 12.50 10.76 6.59
N GLN A 109 12.73 9.99 5.52
CA GLN A 109 14.06 9.87 4.89
C GLN A 109 14.58 11.22 4.39
N HIS A 110 13.74 12.00 3.71
CA HIS A 110 14.10 13.35 3.27
C HIS A 110 14.43 14.29 4.43
N TYR A 111 13.80 14.17 5.59
CA TYR A 111 14.08 15.03 6.75
C TYR A 111 15.38 14.62 7.46
N ALA A 112 15.61 13.32 7.65
CA ALA A 112 16.84 12.78 8.23
C ALA A 112 18.07 13.12 7.35
N GLU A 113 17.94 13.00 6.03
CA GLU A 113 19.00 13.38 5.08
C GLU A 113 19.25 14.89 5.01
N ARG A 114 18.22 15.73 5.21
CA ARG A 114 18.37 17.20 5.25
C ARG A 114 19.07 17.66 6.53
N LEU A 115 18.74 17.05 7.67
CA LEU A 115 19.39 17.31 8.96
C LEU A 115 20.85 16.84 8.95
N ALA A 116 21.12 15.66 8.39
CA ALA A 116 22.48 15.13 8.25
C ALA A 116 23.36 15.96 7.31
N ARG A 117 22.77 16.68 6.33
CA ARG A 117 23.48 17.66 5.49
C ARG A 117 23.77 18.97 6.20
N HIS A 118 22.85 19.46 7.05
CA HIS A 118 23.07 20.70 7.82
C HIS A 118 24.11 20.52 8.92
N LEU A 119 24.17 19.34 9.55
CA LEU A 119 25.16 19.04 10.59
C LEU A 119 26.58 18.75 10.04
N ARG A 120 26.72 18.51 8.73
CA ARG A 120 28.01 18.30 8.04
C ARG A 120 28.52 19.53 7.28
N ALA A 121 27.76 20.63 7.27
CA ALA A 121 28.22 21.86 6.65
C ALA A 121 29.30 22.52 7.53
N PRO A 122 30.52 22.76 7.02
CA PRO A 122 31.55 23.47 7.79
C PRO A 122 31.07 24.89 8.08
N ARG A 123 31.21 25.36 9.33
CA ARG A 123 30.90 26.75 9.69
C ARG A 123 31.72 27.70 8.81
N PRO A 124 31.11 28.72 8.19
CA PRO A 124 31.87 29.71 7.45
C PRO A 124 32.87 30.39 8.39
N ARG A 125 34.12 30.52 7.95
CA ARG A 125 35.14 31.27 8.68
C ARG A 125 34.69 32.73 8.69
N ALA A 126 34.55 33.29 9.89
CA ALA A 126 34.38 34.72 10.07
C ALA A 126 35.64 35.42 9.51
N HIS A 127 35.44 36.35 8.58
CA HIS A 127 36.43 37.34 8.18
C HIS A 127 36.17 38.63 8.95
#